data_AF-A0A9N9G653-F1
#
_entry.id   AF-A0A9N9G653-F1
#
_cell.length_a   1.000
_cell.length_b   1.000
_cell.length_c   1.000
_cell.angle_alpha   90.00
_cell.angle_beta   90.00
_cell.angle_gamma   90.00
#
_symmetry.space_group_name_H-M   'P 1'
#
loop_
_entity.id
_entity.type
_entity.pdbx_description
1 polymer ?
#
loop_
_entity_poly.entity_id
_entity_poly.type
_entity_poly.pdbx_seq_one_letter_code
_entity_poly.pdbx_strand_id
1 'polypeptide(L)'
;MDLQSEHEKYLCQYFDNKPVFVLNYPAQLKAFYMKNNPDGKTVAGFDLLFPEIGELIGGSVRENNYQFLIAKARKIGLDINNLHGTENIRDTAAFPLYPKHLEF
;
A
#
# COMPACT_ATOMS: atom_id res chain seq x y z
N MET A 1 -10.74 6.55 8.79
CA MET A 1 -11.63 6.61 7.61
C MET A 1 -10.73 6.82 6.41
N ASP A 2 -10.94 6.07 5.33
CA ASP A 2 -10.13 6.15 4.11
C ASP A 2 -10.73 7.15 3.12
N LEU A 3 -9.98 7.53 2.08
CA LEU A 3 -10.52 8.34 0.98
C LEU A 3 -11.56 7.53 0.19
N GLN A 4 -12.62 8.21 -0.23
CA GLN A 4 -13.61 7.63 -1.15
C GLN A 4 -13.39 8.24 -2.53
N SER A 5 -13.89 7.58 -3.57
CA SER A 5 -13.67 8.00 -4.95
C SER A 5 -14.14 9.44 -5.24
N GLU A 6 -15.17 9.93 -4.54
CA GLU A 6 -15.61 11.33 -4.66
C GLU A 6 -14.55 12.30 -4.10
N HIS A 7 -13.93 11.98 -2.96
CA HIS A 7 -12.86 12.78 -2.37
C HIS A 7 -11.61 12.79 -3.24
N GLU A 8 -11.25 11.65 -3.85
CA GLU A 8 -10.12 11.55 -4.78
C GLU A 8 -10.32 12.40 -6.03
N LYS A 9 -11.50 12.33 -6.64
CA LYS A 9 -11.83 13.15 -7.81
C LYS A 9 -11.85 14.64 -7.47
N TYR A 10 -12.36 14.99 -6.29
CA TYR A 10 -12.31 16.36 -5.79
C TYR A 10 -10.87 16.87 -5.62
N LEU A 11 -9.95 16.06 -5.10
CA LEU A 11 -8.54 16.43 -5.01
C LEU A 11 -7.95 16.73 -6.39
N CYS A 12 -8.20 15.89 -7.39
CA CYS A 12 -7.77 16.18 -8.76
C CYS A 12 -8.35 17.50 -9.28
N GLN A 13 -9.65 17.77 -9.05
CA GLN A 13 -10.30 19.02 -9.44
C GLN A 13 -9.70 20.24 -8.76
N TYR A 14 -9.39 20.14 -7.46
CA TYR A 14 -8.77 21.21 -6.68
C TYR A 14 -7.37 21.57 -7.21
N PHE A 15 -6.62 20.59 -7.71
CA PHE A 15 -5.30 20.77 -8.32
C PHE A 15 -5.37 20.91 -9.85
N ASP A 16 -6.29 21.73 -10.34
CA ASP A 16 -6.49 22.07 -11.77
C ASP A 16 -6.78 20.88 -12.70
N ASN A 17 -7.50 19.85 -12.21
CA ASN A 17 -7.73 18.61 -12.96
C ASN A 17 -6.43 17.97 -13.47
N LYS A 18 -5.36 17.99 -12.66
CA LYS A 18 -4.10 17.29 -12.96
C LYS A 18 -3.99 16.01 -12.13
N PRO A 19 -3.14 15.06 -12.52
CA PRO A 19 -2.85 13.90 -11.69
C PRO A 19 -2.22 14.32 -10.35
N VAL A 20 -2.66 13.70 -9.25
CA VAL A 20 -2.25 14.06 -7.88
C VAL A 20 -1.67 12.85 -7.17
N PHE A 21 -0.51 13.02 -6.55
CA PHE A 21 0.01 12.01 -5.61
C PHE A 21 -0.51 12.30 -4.20
N VAL A 22 -1.17 11.32 -3.59
CA VAL A 22 -1.46 11.33 -2.16
C VAL A 22 -0.46 10.42 -1.48
N LEU A 23 0.29 10.98 -0.52
CA LEU A 23 1.40 10.32 0.14
C LEU A 23 1.12 10.13 1.62
N ASN A 24 1.84 9.20 2.25
CA ASN A 24 1.93 9.09 3.70
C ASN A 24 0.59 8.86 4.39
N TYR A 25 -0.15 7.86 3.91
CA TYR A 25 -1.39 7.43 4.55
C TYR A 25 -1.17 6.95 6.00
N PRO A 26 -2.19 7.09 6.88
CA PRO A 26 -2.13 6.54 8.22
C PRO A 26 -1.84 5.04 8.22
N ALA A 27 -0.86 4.61 9.01
CA ALA A 27 -0.38 3.22 9.03
C ALA A 27 -1.47 2.21 9.43
N GLN A 28 -2.47 2.66 10.19
CA GLN A 28 -3.57 1.82 10.68
C GLN A 28 -4.58 1.45 9.59
N LEU A 29 -4.57 2.17 8.45
CA LEU A 29 -5.50 1.97 7.35
C LEU A 29 -4.89 1.18 6.19
N LYS A 30 -3.57 0.97 6.18
CA LYS A 30 -2.84 0.34 5.08
C LYS A 30 -2.21 -1.00 5.50
N ALA A 31 -1.72 -1.75 4.52
CA ALA A 31 -1.26 -3.11 4.72
C ALA A 31 -0.02 -3.23 5.63
N PHE A 32 0.07 -4.33 6.38
CA PHE A 32 1.13 -4.56 7.38
C PHE A 32 2.56 -4.55 6.81
N TYR A 33 2.72 -4.92 5.54
CA TYR A 33 4.01 -4.98 4.86
C TYR A 33 4.53 -3.62 4.41
N MET A 34 3.74 -2.55 4.53
CA MET A 34 4.19 -1.20 4.18
C MET A 34 5.15 -0.68 5.25
N LYS A 35 6.24 -0.04 4.79
CA LYS A 35 7.25 0.55 5.67
C LYS A 35 6.66 1.73 6.43
N ASN A 36 6.86 1.78 7.74
CA ASN A 36 6.45 2.93 8.54
C ASN A 36 7.40 4.11 8.30
N ASN A 37 6.85 5.31 8.25
CA ASN A 37 7.64 6.54 8.27
C ASN A 37 8.23 6.80 9.67
N PRO A 38 9.26 7.66 9.77
CA PRO A 38 9.88 8.01 11.06
C PRO A 38 8.91 8.65 12.07
N ASP A 39 7.78 9.21 11.60
CA ASP A 39 6.75 9.78 12.45
C ASP A 39 5.97 8.74 13.29
N GLY A 40 6.12 7.45 12.97
CA GLY A 40 5.42 6.34 13.61
C GLY A 40 3.90 6.31 13.38
N LYS A 41 3.36 7.21 12.56
CA LYS A 41 1.91 7.39 12.33
C LYS A 41 1.53 7.02 10.90
N THR A 42 2.41 7.24 9.94
CA THR A 42 2.14 7.06 8.52
C THR A 42 3.01 5.96 7.92
N VAL A 43 2.65 5.49 6.73
CA VAL A 43 3.44 4.55 5.93
C VAL A 43 3.98 5.22 4.69
N ALA A 44 5.15 4.76 4.22
CA ALA A 44 5.77 5.17 2.97
C ALA A 44 5.01 4.57 1.77
N GLY A 45 3.77 5.01 1.57
CA GLY A 45 2.89 4.64 0.48
C GLY A 45 2.45 5.86 -0.32
N PHE A 46 2.04 5.61 -1.56
CA PHE A 46 1.47 6.61 -2.45
C PHE A 46 0.29 6.02 -3.22
N ASP A 47 -0.69 6.88 -3.51
CA ASP A 47 -1.70 6.63 -4.52
C ASP A 47 -1.61 7.76 -5.55
N LEU A 48 -1.56 7.42 -6.85
CA LEU A 48 -1.64 8.35 -7.96
C LEU A 48 -3.09 8.44 -8.39
N LEU A 49 -3.69 9.60 -8.17
CA LEU A 49 -5.04 9.92 -8.58
C LEU A 49 -5.03 10.54 -9.97
N PHE A 50 -5.94 10.12 -10.83
CA PHE A 50 -6.16 10.69 -12.15
C PHE A 50 -7.54 11.38 -12.19
N PRO A 51 -7.68 12.52 -12.88
CA PRO A 51 -8.97 13.20 -13.04
C PRO A 51 -10.05 12.25 -13.56
N GLU A 52 -11.27 12.40 -13.04
CA GLU A 52 -12.48 11.63 -13.38
C GLU A 52 -12.46 10.13 -13.02
N ILE A 53 -11.28 9.51 -12.98
CA ILE A 53 -11.07 8.09 -12.68
C ILE A 53 -10.98 7.87 -11.16
N GLY A 54 -10.20 8.68 -10.44
CA GLY A 54 -9.80 8.42 -9.05
C GLY A 54 -8.41 7.76 -9.00
N GLU A 55 -8.16 6.87 -8.04
CA GLU A 55 -6.89 6.12 -7.98
C GLU A 55 -6.62 5.33 -9.28
N LEU A 56 -5.45 5.57 -9.86
CA LEU A 56 -4.92 4.85 -11.02
C LEU A 56 -3.80 3.88 -10.63
N ILE A 57 -2.90 4.29 -9.73
CA ILE A 57 -1.75 3.48 -9.30
C ILE A 57 -1.54 3.63 -7.79
N GLY A 58 -1.52 2.51 -7.07
CA GLY A 58 -1.13 2.45 -5.67
C GLY A 58 0.23 1.77 -5.49
N GLY A 59 1.08 2.31 -4.60
CA GLY A 59 2.41 1.79 -4.35
C GLY A 59 2.91 2.05 -2.93
N SER A 60 3.94 1.31 -2.53
CA SER A 60 4.59 1.53 -1.23
C SER A 60 6.01 0.98 -1.19
N VAL A 61 6.83 1.59 -0.33
CA VAL A 61 8.08 1.00 0.12
C VAL A 61 7.74 -0.18 1.03
N ARG A 62 8.32 -1.33 0.74
CA ARG A 62 8.12 -2.55 1.54
C ARG A 62 8.99 -2.51 2.79
N GLU A 63 8.44 -3.00 3.88
CA GLU A 63 9.18 -3.18 5.12
C GLU A 63 10.30 -4.21 4.91
N ASN A 64 11.53 -3.80 5.20
CA ASN A 64 12.71 -4.62 5.01
C ASN A 64 13.18 -5.30 6.30
N ASN A 65 12.64 -4.93 7.46
CA ASN A 65 12.91 -5.59 8.72
C ASN A 65 11.97 -6.78 8.93
N TYR A 66 12.51 -7.99 8.78
CA TYR A 66 11.76 -9.24 8.96
C TYR A 66 11.11 -9.37 10.34
N GLN A 67 11.82 -9.03 11.42
CA GLN A 67 11.28 -9.13 12.79
C GLN A 67 10.10 -8.17 12.99
N PHE A 68 10.19 -6.98 12.40
CA PHE A 68 9.11 -6.00 12.44
C PHE A 68 7.90 -6.47 11.62
N LEU A 69 8.12 -7.07 10.45
CA LEU A 69 7.06 -7.64 9.62
C LEU A 69 6.31 -8.75 10.35
N ILE A 70 7.03 -9.69 10.97
CA ILE A 70 6.45 -10.78 11.76
C ILE A 70 5.67 -10.26 12.96
N ALA A 71 6.21 -9.26 13.67
CA ALA A 71 5.52 -8.64 14.80
C ALA A 71 4.19 -8.00 14.36
N LYS A 72 4.18 -7.29 13.23
CA LYS A 72 2.95 -6.72 12.65
C LYS A 72 1.96 -7.80 12.19
N ALA A 73 2.44 -8.84 11.50
CA ALA A 73 1.60 -9.95 11.03
C ALA A 73 0.89 -10.66 12.20
N ARG A 74 1.62 -10.97 13.27
CA ARG A 74 1.06 -11.54 14.50
C ARG A 74 0.01 -10.63 15.13
N LYS A 75 0.24 -9.31 15.13
CA LYS A 75 -0.70 -8.34 15.69
C LYS A 75 -2.06 -8.33 14.98
N ILE A 76 -2.08 -8.64 13.68
CA ILE A 76 -3.31 -8.73 12.89
C ILE A 76 -3.83 -10.16 12.75
N GLY A 77 -3.27 -11.12 13.50
CA GLY A 77 -3.73 -12.51 13.54
C GLY A 77 -3.35 -13.35 12.31
N LEU A 78 -2.37 -12.93 11.51
CA LEU A 78 -1.87 -13.74 10.41
C LEU A 78 -0.99 -14.88 10.93
N ASP A 79 -1.23 -16.09 10.42
CA ASP A 79 -0.35 -17.22 10.65
C ASP A 79 0.96 -17.01 9.89
N ILE A 80 2.04 -16.88 10.66
CA ILE A 80 3.39 -16.64 10.16
C ILE A 80 3.95 -17.83 9.40
N ASN A 81 3.42 -19.05 9.64
CA ASN A 81 3.83 -20.22 8.87
C ASN A 81 3.31 -20.08 7.43
N ASN A 82 2.15 -19.47 7.20
CA ASN A 82 1.66 -19.18 5.85
C ASN A 82 2.46 -18.09 5.12
N LEU A 83 3.47 -17.49 5.76
CA LEU A 83 4.44 -16.61 5.11
C LEU A 83 5.63 -17.38 4.51
N HIS A 84 5.58 -18.73 4.42
CA HIS A 84 6.59 -19.53 3.72
C HIS A 84 6.82 -18.98 2.28
N GLY A 85 8.05 -18.55 2.00
CA GLY A 85 8.42 -17.73 0.85
C GLY A 85 8.99 -16.35 1.22
N THR A 86 8.80 -15.90 2.47
CA THR A 86 9.40 -14.67 3.03
C THR A 86 10.75 -14.90 3.70
N GLU A 87 11.28 -16.11 3.66
CA GLU A 87 12.62 -16.41 4.21
C GLU A 87 13.72 -15.79 3.34
N ASN A 88 13.37 -15.43 2.09
CA ASN A 88 14.21 -14.73 1.15
C ASN A 88 13.49 -13.48 0.60
N ILE A 89 13.12 -12.53 1.48
CA ILE A 89 12.38 -11.29 1.12
C ILE A 89 13.08 -10.40 0.07
N ARG A 90 14.32 -10.74 -0.30
CA ARG A 90 15.08 -10.05 -1.34
C ARG A 90 14.72 -10.55 -2.75
N ASP A 91 14.15 -11.75 -2.87
CA ASP A 91 13.80 -12.40 -4.15
C ASP A 91 12.31 -12.35 -4.49
N THR A 92 11.45 -11.85 -3.60
CA THR A 92 10.01 -11.72 -3.87
C THR A 92 9.67 -10.43 -4.61
N ALA A 93 10.19 -10.35 -5.85
CA ALA A 93 9.66 -9.51 -6.92
C ALA A 93 8.27 -9.98 -7.42
N ALA A 94 7.63 -10.95 -6.78
CA ALA A 94 6.33 -11.48 -7.19
C ALA A 94 5.46 -11.80 -5.97
N PHE A 95 4.61 -10.86 -5.59
CA PHE A 95 3.31 -11.21 -5.00
C PHE A 95 2.22 -10.28 -5.55
N PRO A 96 1.73 -10.55 -6.77
CA PRO A 96 0.34 -10.30 -7.12
C PRO A 96 -0.46 -11.58 -6.86
N LEU A 97 -1.43 -11.54 -5.95
CA LEU A 97 -2.54 -12.49 -6.02
C LEU A 97 -3.75 -11.77 -6.63
N TYR A 98 -3.68 -11.58 -7.94
CA TYR A 98 -4.86 -11.58 -8.80
C TYR A 98 -4.81 -12.86 -9.65
N PRO A 99 -5.97 -13.48 -9.96
CA PRO A 99 -6.01 -14.77 -10.65
C PRO A 99 -5.38 -14.70 -12.04
N LYS A 100 -4.65 -15.76 -12.41
CA LYS A 100 -3.83 -15.92 -13.63
C LYS A 100 -4.60 -15.98 -14.96
N HIS A 101 -5.67 -15.21 -15.15
CA HIS A 101 -6.45 -15.21 -16.39
C HIS A 101 -6.91 -13.81 -16.84
N LEU A 102 -6.04 -12.81 -16.81
CA LEU A 102 -6.23 -11.60 -17.60
C LEU A 102 -4.86 -11.08 -18.07
N GLU A 103 -4.50 -11.43 -19.30
CA GLU A 103 -3.52 -10.70 -20.11
C GLU A 103 -4.29 -9.61 -20.89
N PHE A 104 -3.82 -8.37 -20.82
CA PHE A 104 -4.10 -7.32 -21.80
C PHE A 104 -2.77 -6.86 -22.38
#